data_AF-B0WKS3-F1
#
_entry.id   AF-B0WKS3-F1
#
_cell.length_a   1.000
_cell.length_b   1.000
_cell.length_c   1.000
_cell.angle_alpha   90.00
_cell.angle_beta   90.00
_cell.angle_gamma   90.00
#
_symmetry.space_group_name_H-M   'P 1'
#
loop_
_entity.id
_entity.type
_entity.pdbx_description
1 polymer ?
#
loop_
_entity_poly.entity_id
_entity_poly.type
_entity_poly.pdbx_seq_one_letter_code
_entity_poly.pdbx_strand_id
1 'polypeptide(L)'
;MWPKLGGILVCALLVQFSCFAECTKLPEPGTCGVDFADRIYGGTITKPKNYPWTALLVFSYGFYKDLYWCGGSLISDRYVMTAAHCVSDLSDEYKLEKIRLGEWDLASDNDCDEQTICNDPVIDVEVEKVIMHENYTKGTTPQNQAKQKCCPPPGKQRVEQRFPDETD
;
A
#
# COMPACT_ATOMS: atom_id res chain seq x y z
N MET A 1 -48.80 20.74 50.89
CA MET A 1 -48.59 21.66 49.76
C MET A 1 -47.09 21.86 49.58
N TRP A 2 -46.43 20.97 48.85
CA TRP A 2 -45.04 21.06 48.38
C TRP A 2 -45.09 20.78 46.86
N PRO A 3 -44.40 21.56 46.01
CA PRO A 3 -44.57 21.45 44.57
C PRO A 3 -43.78 20.27 44.00
N LYS A 4 -44.37 19.61 42.98
CA LYS A 4 -43.68 18.73 42.05
C LYS A 4 -43.00 19.55 40.97
N LEU A 5 -41.80 19.15 40.54
CA LEU A 5 -41.10 19.36 39.25
C LEU A 5 -39.73 18.69 39.46
N GLY A 6 -39.12 17.87 38.62
CA GLY A 6 -39.30 17.40 37.24
C GLY A 6 -37.97 16.70 36.93
N GLY A 7 -37.99 15.48 36.38
CA GLY A 7 -36.75 14.74 36.08
C GLY A 7 -35.95 15.38 34.93
N ILE A 8 -34.67 15.04 34.81
CA ILE A 8 -33.92 14.91 33.56
C ILE A 8 -32.71 14.00 33.82
N LEU A 9 -32.61 12.94 33.01
CA LEU A 9 -31.41 12.15 32.72
C LEU A 9 -30.24 13.07 32.32
N VAL A 10 -29.03 12.80 32.81
CA VAL A 10 -27.82 12.98 31.98
C VAL A 10 -26.88 11.80 32.19
N CYS A 11 -27.06 10.79 31.34
CA CYS A 11 -25.98 9.92 30.89
C CYS A 11 -25.09 10.68 29.90
N ALA A 12 -23.91 10.11 29.64
CA ALA A 12 -22.93 10.44 28.60
C ALA A 12 -21.86 11.45 29.04
N LEU A 13 -20.64 10.98 29.35
CA LEU A 13 -19.60 10.63 28.38
C LEU A 13 -19.22 11.83 27.51
N LEU A 14 -18.22 12.59 27.99
CA LEU A 14 -17.32 13.33 27.11
C LEU A 14 -15.89 13.11 27.61
N VAL A 15 -15.42 11.87 27.57
CA VAL A 15 -14.03 11.68 27.19
C VAL A 15 -14.04 12.00 25.70
N GLN A 16 -13.68 13.24 25.36
CA GLN A 16 -13.29 13.55 24.00
C GLN A 16 -12.03 12.73 23.72
N PHE A 17 -12.24 11.48 23.28
CA PHE A 17 -11.32 10.84 22.37
C PHE A 17 -11.39 11.67 21.10
N SER A 18 -10.65 12.78 21.09
CA SER A 18 -10.12 13.30 19.84
C SER A 18 -9.30 12.14 19.28
N CYS A 19 -9.91 11.41 18.36
CA CYS A 19 -9.18 10.58 17.45
C CYS A 19 -8.30 11.55 16.65
N PHE A 20 -7.11 11.85 17.17
CA PHE A 20 -5.99 12.25 16.34
C PHE A 20 -5.51 10.97 15.65
N ALA A 21 -6.36 10.40 14.81
CA ALA A 21 -5.86 9.64 13.68
C ALA A 21 -5.33 10.72 12.73
N GLU A 22 -4.05 11.01 12.82
CA GLU A 22 -3.33 11.46 11.64
C GLU A 22 -3.51 10.35 10.60
N CYS A 23 -4.55 10.49 9.77
CA CYS A 23 -4.70 9.65 8.60
C CYS A 23 -3.47 9.94 7.73
N THR A 24 -2.50 9.02 7.76
CA THR A 24 -1.43 8.98 6.77
C THR A 24 -2.08 9.02 5.39
N LYS A 25 -1.76 10.07 4.64
CA LYS A 25 -2.54 10.42 3.46
C LYS A 25 -2.02 9.64 2.27
N LEU A 26 -2.67 8.52 1.96
CA LEU A 26 -2.47 7.85 0.68
C LEU A 26 -2.81 8.81 -0.48
N PRO A 27 -2.22 8.62 -1.67
CA PRO A 27 -2.61 9.37 -2.85
C PRO A 27 -4.13 9.36 -3.03
N GLU A 28 -4.70 10.54 -3.27
CA GLU A 28 -6.14 10.68 -3.43
C GLU A 28 -6.63 9.86 -4.65
N PRO A 29 -7.69 9.06 -4.49
CA PRO A 29 -8.29 8.33 -5.60
C PRO A 29 -8.69 9.27 -6.75
N GLY A 30 -8.47 8.84 -7.99
CA GLY A 30 -8.87 9.58 -9.19
C GLY A 30 -7.77 10.42 -9.84
N THR A 31 -6.59 10.54 -9.21
CA THR A 31 -5.37 11.08 -9.83
C THR A 31 -4.28 10.02 -9.75
N CYS A 32 -3.84 9.47 -10.89
CA CYS A 32 -2.86 8.39 -10.96
C CYS A 32 -1.64 8.77 -11.80
N GLY A 33 -0.47 8.23 -11.46
CA GLY A 33 0.75 8.38 -12.27
C GLY A 33 1.28 9.81 -12.35
N VAL A 34 0.93 10.66 -11.37
CA VAL A 34 1.53 12.00 -11.25
C VAL A 34 2.93 11.83 -10.70
N ASP A 35 3.86 11.75 -11.64
CA ASP A 35 5.30 11.79 -11.38
C ASP A 35 5.79 13.22 -11.57
N PHE A 36 6.68 13.66 -10.68
CA PHE A 36 7.37 14.95 -10.80
C PHE A 36 8.80 14.80 -11.35
N ALA A 37 9.19 13.59 -11.78
CA ALA A 37 10.53 13.29 -12.28
C ALA A 37 10.62 13.22 -13.82
N ASP A 38 11.78 13.61 -14.35
CA ASP A 38 12.16 13.35 -15.74
C ASP A 38 12.58 11.88 -15.94
N ARG A 39 12.41 11.37 -17.17
CA ARG A 39 12.69 9.98 -17.56
C ARG A 39 14.11 9.53 -17.19
N ILE A 40 14.20 8.44 -16.43
CA ILE A 40 15.46 7.93 -15.86
C ILE A 40 16.24 7.02 -16.84
N TYR A 41 17.49 7.37 -17.13
CA TYR A 41 18.54 6.47 -17.65
C TYR A 41 19.79 6.64 -16.75
N GLY A 42 20.30 5.56 -16.14
CA GLY A 42 21.45 5.63 -15.23
C GLY A 42 21.15 6.34 -13.89
N GLY A 43 20.03 6.00 -13.27
CA GLY A 43 19.36 6.82 -12.26
C GLY A 43 20.13 7.20 -10.99
N THR A 44 19.67 8.27 -10.37
CA THR A 44 20.11 8.79 -9.07
C THR A 44 19.07 8.45 -7.99
N ILE A 45 19.45 8.62 -6.71
CA ILE A 45 18.50 8.49 -5.59
C ILE A 45 17.30 9.42 -5.85
N THR A 46 16.10 8.86 -5.68
CA THR A 46 14.84 9.59 -5.90
C THR A 46 14.62 10.59 -4.77
N LYS A 47 13.79 11.62 -4.95
CA LYS A 47 13.37 12.47 -3.84
C LYS A 47 12.19 11.85 -3.10
N PRO A 48 11.99 12.15 -1.81
CA PRO A 48 10.76 11.83 -1.11
C PRO A 48 9.54 12.30 -1.93
N LYS A 49 8.46 11.53 -1.90
CA LYS A 49 7.20 11.77 -2.63
C LYS A 49 7.23 11.67 -4.17
N ASN A 50 8.35 11.33 -4.82
CA ASN A 50 8.39 11.21 -6.29
C ASN A 50 7.51 10.07 -6.83
N TYR A 51 7.51 8.92 -6.16
CA TYR A 51 6.81 7.73 -6.62
C TYR A 51 5.88 7.19 -5.53
N PRO A 52 4.83 7.94 -5.13
CA PRO A 52 4.05 7.62 -3.93
C PRO A 52 3.20 6.35 -4.06
N TRP A 53 3.10 5.78 -5.27
CA TRP A 53 2.49 4.48 -5.50
C TRP A 53 3.44 3.30 -5.27
N THR A 54 4.72 3.50 -4.96
CA THR A 54 5.61 2.38 -4.67
C THR A 54 5.11 1.60 -3.46
N ALA A 55 5.08 0.28 -3.62
CA ALA A 55 4.70 -0.65 -2.58
C ALA A 55 5.84 -1.65 -2.38
N LEU A 56 6.13 -1.97 -1.13
CA LEU A 56 7.13 -2.96 -0.77
C LEU A 56 6.44 -4.18 -0.19
N LEU A 57 6.71 -5.36 -0.77
CA LEU A 57 6.19 -6.61 -0.22
C LEU A 57 7.16 -7.06 0.88
N VAL A 58 6.63 -7.21 2.10
CA VAL A 58 7.41 -7.56 3.27
C VAL A 58 7.16 -9.02 3.63
N PHE A 59 8.23 -9.82 3.59
CA PHE A 59 8.18 -11.24 3.85
C PHE A 59 8.85 -11.61 5.18
N SER A 60 8.50 -12.79 5.68
CA SER A 60 9.30 -13.51 6.66
C SER A 60 9.73 -14.87 6.13
N TYR A 61 10.82 -15.39 6.68
CA TYR A 61 11.35 -16.72 6.40
C TYR A 61 11.86 -17.35 7.70
N GLY A 62 11.14 -18.32 8.24
CA GLY A 62 11.44 -18.88 9.56
C GLY A 62 11.49 -17.81 10.66
N PHE A 63 12.69 -17.59 11.23
CA PHE A 63 12.93 -16.54 12.24
C PHE A 63 13.33 -15.18 11.65
N TYR A 64 13.63 -15.11 10.35
CA TYR A 64 13.98 -13.87 9.68
C TYR A 64 12.71 -13.08 9.34
N LYS A 65 12.67 -11.82 9.73
CA LYS A 65 11.56 -10.88 9.49
C LYS A 65 12.03 -9.75 8.57
N ASP A 66 11.05 -9.00 8.05
CA ASP A 66 11.29 -7.78 7.28
C ASP A 66 12.19 -8.00 6.05
N LEU A 67 11.89 -9.04 5.28
CA LEU A 67 12.58 -9.36 4.03
C LEU A 67 11.92 -8.64 2.85
N TYR A 68 12.71 -7.88 2.09
CA TYR A 68 12.25 -6.99 1.04
C TYR A 68 12.83 -7.37 -0.33
N TRP A 69 12.22 -8.32 -1.04
CA TRP A 69 12.77 -8.79 -2.32
C TRP A 69 11.88 -8.52 -3.53
N CYS A 70 10.65 -8.07 -3.28
CA CYS A 70 9.71 -7.71 -4.32
C CYS A 70 9.07 -6.36 -4.02
N GLY A 71 8.83 -5.62 -5.10
CA GLY A 71 8.04 -4.41 -5.08
C GLY A 71 6.67 -4.61 -5.70
N GLY A 72 5.87 -3.55 -5.65
CA GLY A 72 4.59 -3.45 -6.31
C GLY A 72 4.22 -1.99 -6.55
N SER A 73 3.03 -1.78 -7.06
CA SER A 73 2.48 -0.46 -7.29
C SER A 73 1.05 -0.40 -6.76
N LEU A 74 0.78 0.59 -5.92
CA LEU A 74 -0.55 0.95 -5.48
C LEU A 74 -1.33 1.48 -6.70
N ILE A 75 -2.27 0.67 -7.19
CA ILE A 75 -3.11 1.01 -8.35
C ILE A 75 -4.48 1.56 -7.94
N SER A 76 -4.81 1.47 -6.65
CA SER A 76 -5.97 2.09 -6.00
C SER A 76 -5.78 2.07 -4.48
N ASP A 77 -6.70 2.65 -3.72
CA ASP A 77 -6.71 2.60 -2.25
C ASP A 77 -6.68 1.19 -1.63
N ARG A 78 -6.99 0.20 -2.46
CA ARG A 78 -7.19 -1.20 -2.11
C ARG A 78 -6.30 -2.16 -2.86
N TYR A 79 -5.57 -1.75 -3.88
CA TYR A 79 -4.94 -2.74 -4.74
C TYR A 79 -3.49 -2.40 -4.97
N VAL A 80 -2.67 -3.42 -4.74
CA VAL A 80 -1.25 -3.38 -5.06
C VAL A 80 -1.01 -4.39 -6.15
N MET A 81 -0.53 -3.92 -7.29
CA MET A 81 -0.12 -4.77 -8.39
C MET A 81 1.35 -5.14 -8.22
N THR A 82 1.66 -6.43 -8.28
CA THR A 82 3.03 -6.97 -8.20
C THR A 82 3.18 -8.11 -9.19
N ALA A 83 4.37 -8.65 -9.41
CA ALA A 83 4.56 -9.81 -10.28
C ALA A 83 4.05 -11.11 -9.64
N ALA A 84 3.43 -12.00 -10.41
CA ALA A 84 2.96 -13.28 -9.88
C ALA A 84 4.08 -14.10 -9.21
N HIS A 85 5.28 -14.13 -9.79
CA HIS A 85 6.42 -14.85 -9.20
C HIS A 85 6.84 -14.34 -7.82
N CYS A 86 6.50 -13.08 -7.46
CA CYS A 86 6.75 -12.54 -6.14
C CYS A 86 5.89 -13.17 -5.04
N VAL A 87 4.81 -13.86 -5.41
CA VAL A 87 3.85 -14.45 -4.46
C VAL A 87 3.58 -15.93 -4.71
N SER A 88 3.93 -16.45 -5.90
CA SER A 88 3.67 -17.84 -6.30
C SER A 88 4.89 -18.74 -6.23
N ASP A 89 6.08 -18.21 -6.50
CA ASP A 89 7.30 -19.01 -6.73
C ASP A 89 8.18 -19.08 -5.48
N LEU A 90 7.56 -18.84 -4.32
CA LEU A 90 8.21 -18.89 -3.02
C LEU A 90 8.03 -20.29 -2.39
N SER A 91 9.01 -20.73 -1.61
CA SER A 91 8.85 -21.92 -0.76
C SER A 91 7.83 -21.66 0.35
N ASP A 92 7.24 -22.73 0.90
CA ASP A 92 6.22 -22.64 1.98
C ASP A 92 6.74 -21.97 3.27
N GLU A 93 8.06 -21.83 3.39
CA GLU A 93 8.73 -21.15 4.50
C GLU A 93 8.65 -19.63 4.39
N TYR A 94 8.45 -19.09 3.18
CA TYR A 94 8.21 -17.68 2.97
C TYR A 94 6.76 -17.32 3.21
N LYS A 95 6.55 -16.28 4.01
CA LYS A 95 5.24 -15.73 4.28
C LYS A 95 5.22 -14.26 3.93
N LEU A 96 4.28 -13.86 3.06
CA LEU A 96 3.97 -12.45 2.86
C LEU A 96 3.23 -11.95 4.10
N GLU A 97 3.88 -11.09 4.87
CA GLU A 97 3.36 -10.58 6.15
C GLU A 97 2.49 -9.35 5.91
N LYS A 98 3.01 -8.40 5.13
CA LYS A 98 2.40 -7.08 4.93
C LYS A 98 2.88 -6.42 3.64
N ILE A 99 2.16 -5.39 3.23
CA ILE A 99 2.64 -4.41 2.24
C ILE A 99 3.00 -3.14 2.98
N ARG A 100 4.16 -2.57 2.68
CA ARG A 100 4.58 -1.26 3.15
C ARG A 100 4.41 -0.22 2.04
N LEU A 101 3.78 0.90 2.37
CA LEU A 101 3.55 2.04 1.48
C LEU A 101 4.23 3.30 2.02
N GLY A 102 4.61 4.21 1.14
CA GLY A 102 5.21 5.51 1.51
C GLY A 102 6.68 5.47 1.92
N GLU A 103 7.32 4.31 1.80
CA GLU A 103 8.74 4.10 2.13
C GLU A 103 9.67 4.75 1.09
N TRP A 104 10.78 5.34 1.56
CA TRP A 104 11.81 5.92 0.71
C TRP A 104 13.22 5.44 1.09
N ASP A 105 13.57 5.43 2.38
CA ASP A 105 14.86 4.92 2.87
C ASP A 105 14.67 3.86 3.95
N LEU A 106 14.87 2.59 3.58
CA LEU A 106 14.78 1.45 4.51
C LEU A 106 15.76 1.52 5.70
N ALA A 107 16.77 2.39 5.66
CA ALA A 107 17.72 2.57 6.74
C ALA A 107 17.28 3.64 7.78
N SER A 108 16.20 4.39 7.52
CA SER A 108 15.77 5.52 8.34
C SER A 108 14.25 5.56 8.49
N ASP A 109 13.76 5.69 9.72
CA ASP A 109 12.33 5.99 9.95
C ASP A 109 11.98 7.47 9.67
N ASN A 110 13.00 8.33 9.57
CA ASN A 110 12.83 9.75 9.28
C ASN A 110 13.28 10.05 7.85
N ASP A 111 12.32 9.96 6.93
CA ASP A 111 12.53 10.15 5.50
C ASP A 111 12.44 11.63 5.11
N CYS A 112 13.58 12.32 5.14
CA CYS A 112 13.66 13.73 4.75
C CYS A 112 14.85 14.00 3.82
N ASP A 113 14.59 14.69 2.70
CA ASP A 113 15.63 15.27 1.84
C ASP A 113 16.06 16.62 2.41
N GLU A 114 17.31 16.69 2.89
CA GLU A 114 17.94 17.89 3.47
C GLU A 114 17.02 18.66 4.44
N GLN A 115 16.15 17.94 5.17
CA GLN A 115 15.12 18.44 6.11
C GLN A 115 14.07 19.40 5.51
N THR A 116 13.99 19.53 4.18
CA THR A 116 13.07 20.48 3.52
C THR A 116 11.82 19.79 2.98
N ILE A 117 11.95 18.53 2.54
CA ILE A 117 10.83 17.71 2.07
C ILE A 117 10.91 16.37 2.80
N CYS A 118 9.86 16.04 3.54
CA CYS A 118 9.77 14.76 4.24
C CYS A 118 8.57 13.94 3.76
N ASN A 119 8.71 12.62 3.79
CA ASN A 119 7.58 11.70 3.69
C ASN A 119 6.80 11.66 5.01
N ASP A 120 5.53 11.30 4.89
CA ASP A 120 4.75 10.88 6.05
C ASP A 120 5.24 9.50 6.50
N PRO A 121 4.99 9.09 7.76
CA PRO A 121 5.36 7.75 8.22
C PRO A 121 4.80 6.65 7.33
N VAL A 122 5.58 5.58 7.19
CA VAL A 122 5.21 4.43 6.37
C VAL A 122 3.91 3.79 6.85
N ILE A 123 3.15 3.24 5.91
CA ILE A 123 1.90 2.56 6.20
C ILE A 123 2.10 1.08 5.93
N ASP A 124 2.04 0.29 7.00
CA ASP A 124 2.09 -1.17 6.94
C ASP A 124 0.65 -1.71 6.93
N VAL A 125 0.27 -2.43 5.88
CA VAL A 125 -1.06 -3.02 5.70
C VAL A 125 -1.01 -4.54 5.53
N GLU A 126 -1.93 -5.23 6.19
CA GLU A 126 -2.10 -6.68 6.02
C GLU A 126 -2.70 -7.01 4.64
N VAL A 127 -2.34 -8.17 4.10
CA VAL A 127 -2.85 -8.67 2.83
C VAL A 127 -4.08 -9.53 3.06
N GLU A 128 -5.24 -9.11 2.58
CA GLU A 128 -6.47 -9.92 2.70
C GLU A 128 -6.44 -11.11 1.74
N LYS A 129 -6.02 -10.88 0.50
CA LYS A 129 -6.04 -11.89 -0.55
C LYS A 129 -5.00 -11.60 -1.63
N VAL A 130 -4.37 -12.67 -2.10
CA VAL A 130 -3.55 -12.70 -3.31
C VAL A 130 -4.38 -13.27 -4.45
N ILE A 131 -4.44 -12.54 -5.57
CA ILE A 131 -5.09 -12.99 -6.80
C ILE A 131 -4.03 -13.09 -7.88
N MET A 132 -3.72 -14.33 -8.24
CA MET A 132 -2.83 -14.62 -9.36
C MET A 132 -3.64 -14.67 -10.65
N HIS A 133 -2.99 -14.28 -11.74
CA HIS A 133 -3.57 -14.42 -13.06
C HIS A 133 -3.80 -15.90 -13.38
N GLU A 134 -4.96 -16.25 -13.93
CA GLU A 134 -5.37 -17.64 -14.18
C GLU A 134 -4.42 -18.39 -15.12
N ASN A 135 -3.84 -17.67 -16.09
CA ASN A 135 -2.87 -18.23 -17.05
C ASN A 135 -1.42 -18.22 -16.56
N TYR A 136 -1.16 -17.81 -15.31
CA TYR A 136 0.20 -17.82 -14.80
C TYR A 136 0.63 -19.26 -14.45
N THR A 137 1.68 -19.73 -15.11
CA THR A 137 2.31 -21.03 -14.84
C THR A 137 3.63 -20.83 -14.10
N LYS A 138 3.78 -21.47 -12.94
CA LYS A 138 5.04 -21.44 -12.18
C LYS A 138 6.17 -22.02 -13.02
N GLY A 139 7.34 -21.37 -13.04
CA GLY A 139 8.56 -21.93 -13.65
C GLY A 139 8.77 -21.68 -15.16
N THR A 140 7.99 -20.80 -15.81
CA THR A 140 8.32 -20.33 -17.17
C THR A 140 9.02 -18.96 -17.11
N THR A 141 10.25 -18.90 -17.60
CA THR A 141 11.10 -17.70 -17.75
C THR A 141 10.34 -16.55 -18.44
N PRO A 142 10.59 -15.26 -18.12
CA PRO A 142 9.74 -14.18 -18.62
C PRO A 142 9.95 -13.92 -20.12
N GLN A 143 9.06 -14.41 -20.96
CA GLN A 143 8.74 -13.75 -22.22
C GLN A 143 7.65 -12.74 -21.95
N ASN A 144 8.06 -11.48 -21.86
CA ASN A 144 7.32 -10.33 -22.37
C ASN A 144 5.93 -10.00 -21.81
N GLN A 145 5.84 -8.79 -21.23
CA GLN A 145 4.83 -7.75 -21.54
C GLN A 145 3.41 -7.95 -20.97
N ALA A 146 2.56 -6.95 -20.70
CA ALA A 146 2.63 -5.50 -20.57
C ALA A 146 1.20 -4.98 -20.18
N LYS A 147 1.07 -3.65 -19.97
CA LYS A 147 -0.12 -2.77 -20.20
C LYS A 147 -1.22 -2.63 -19.12
N GLN A 148 -1.02 -1.74 -18.15
CA GLN A 148 -1.99 -1.35 -17.11
C GLN A 148 -3.12 -0.41 -17.61
N LYS A 149 -4.38 -0.71 -17.27
CA LYS A 149 -5.54 0.22 -17.23
C LYS A 149 -6.38 -0.10 -15.95
N CYS A 150 -6.80 0.93 -15.21
CA CYS A 150 -7.22 0.87 -13.78
C CYS A 150 -8.74 0.94 -13.46
N CYS A 151 -9.04 0.54 -12.20
CA CYS A 151 -10.07 0.99 -11.21
C CYS A 151 -11.44 0.28 -10.99
N PRO A 152 -11.66 -0.25 -9.75
CA PRO A 152 -12.94 -0.21 -8.99
C PRO A 152 -12.75 0.12 -7.46
N PRO A 153 -13.81 0.21 -6.58
CA PRO A 153 -13.99 1.12 -5.40
C PRO A 153 -13.29 0.69 -4.06
N PRO A 154 -13.50 1.34 -2.86
CA PRO A 154 -12.70 1.25 -1.59
C PRO A 154 -13.00 0.16 -0.53
N GLY A 155 -11.95 -0.24 0.24
CA GLY A 155 -11.98 -0.98 1.54
C GLY A 155 -11.35 -2.39 1.62
N LYS A 156 -10.09 -2.52 2.08
CA LYS A 156 -9.17 -3.70 2.19
C LYS A 156 -8.20 -3.96 1.02
N GLN A 157 -6.92 -4.16 1.34
CA GLN A 157 -5.89 -4.33 0.31
C GLN A 157 -5.83 -5.74 -0.29
N ARG A 158 -5.86 -5.83 -1.61
CA ARG A 158 -5.88 -7.03 -2.44
C ARG A 158 -4.79 -6.94 -3.49
N VAL A 159 -3.98 -7.98 -3.61
CA VAL A 159 -2.94 -8.02 -4.63
C VAL A 159 -3.56 -8.60 -5.91
N GLU A 160 -3.62 -7.81 -6.99
CA GLU A 160 -4.21 -8.22 -8.28
C GLU A 160 -3.30 -7.88 -9.47
N GLN A 161 -3.15 -8.83 -10.40
CA GLN A 161 -2.63 -8.59 -11.76
C GLN A 161 -3.76 -8.77 -12.77
N ARG A 162 -4.47 -7.70 -13.14
CA ARG A 162 -5.45 -7.75 -14.23
C ARG A 162 -5.10 -6.75 -15.33
N PHE A 163 -4.98 -7.27 -16.54
CA PHE A 163 -5.03 -6.49 -17.78
C PHE A 163 -6.34 -6.90 -18.48
N PRO A 164 -7.27 -5.98 -18.80
CA PRO A 164 -8.48 -6.33 -19.53
C PRO A 164 -8.14 -6.63 -21.00
N ASP A 165 -8.77 -7.68 -21.55
CA ASP A 165 -8.77 -8.00 -22.97
C ASP A 165 -9.32 -6.80 -23.76
N GLU A 166 -8.54 -6.29 -24.71
CA GLU A 166 -9.04 -5.49 -25.83
C GLU A 166 -9.53 -6.47 -26.89
N THR A 167 -10.85 -6.62 -27.04
CA THR A 167 -11.47 -6.92 -28.33
C THR A 167 -12.84 -6.24 -28.42
N ASP A 168 -13.05 -5.54 -29.54
CA ASP A 168 -14.35 -5.10 -30.08
C ASP A 168 -15.38 -6.24 -30.13
#